data_AF-A0A2V8C4A3-F1
#
_entry.id   AF-A0A2V8C4A3-F1
#
_cell.length_a   1.000
_cell.length_b   1.000
_cell.length_c   1.000
_cell.angle_alpha   90.00
_cell.angle_beta   90.00
_cell.angle_gamma   90.00
#
_symmetry.space_group_name_H-M   'P 1'
#
loop_
_entity.id
_entity.type
_entity.pdbx_description
1 polymer ?
#
loop_
_entity_poly.entity_id
_entity_poly.type
_entity_poly.pdbx_seq_one_letter_code
_entity_poly.pdbx_strand_id
1 'polypeptide(L)'
;MRVDHFQRDLRIIVLACALVLPSVSAFAQSGQLRFDSTTLAAAAQNAAQQSTEIVRRLTMDEAVKLALEQNLGIRIQRIDPQIQDVGVMQAKSFWAPSLISGVSKQSQSQQATSALSGGATSIENSSFGTQAGINQQLPWGASYSATWNSSRFSTTNLFNNFFPQLNSTLNLQVSQPLLRNFSVDQIRQQVQNSKKTRDLSDIQLQAVITQTMRNVRNAYWDLVYTINNLKAQQQSLALSQQFLRDNQKRVEIGTLAPIDIVQAQAEVASNESGVIVADAAIKTAQDNLRSLILDPGTADFWNIAFDPTDAASFAEQAIDVDAAVRNALDKRSDLRSAKNSLEQSDVNIRYFRNQVLPEVNANFNYITTASGGVQLSPVNIAAASAGLPIGDRSIVSDRGFGSVLGDVLGAAYPNWTVGLQIAYPLGASTSHANLARAKLQYEQAQTQLKALEMGVATQVRAVGRNVQTNLKRVQSARASRELQEKKLEAEEKKLSAGMSQSFFVFQAQRDLAVARVVEI
;
A
#
# COMPACT_ATOMS: atom_id res chain seq x y z
N MET A 1 -14.20 -16.98 -23.50
CA MET A 1 -12.82 -17.51 -23.49
C MET A 1 -12.50 -17.88 -22.05
N ARG A 2 -12.80 -19.11 -21.59
CA ARG A 2 -11.86 -20.25 -21.44
C ARG A 2 -10.54 -19.78 -20.80
N VAL A 3 -10.41 -19.87 -19.47
CA VAL A 3 -9.93 -21.05 -18.70
C VAL A 3 -8.61 -21.52 -19.27
N ASP A 4 -7.50 -21.03 -18.71
CA ASP A 4 -6.19 -21.69 -18.66
C ASP A 4 -5.22 -20.81 -17.86
N HIS A 5 -5.12 -21.05 -16.53
CA HIS A 5 -3.93 -20.74 -15.72
C HIS A 5 -4.08 -21.29 -14.29
N PHE A 6 -4.35 -22.59 -14.15
CA PHE A 6 -4.35 -23.25 -12.83
C PHE A 6 -3.73 -24.65 -12.86
N GLN A 7 -2.70 -24.83 -13.69
CA GLN A 7 -2.00 -26.12 -13.91
C GLN A 7 -0.48 -25.93 -13.88
N ARG A 8 0.02 -25.23 -12.86
CA ARG A 8 1.46 -25.17 -12.57
C ARG A 8 1.62 -24.74 -11.12
N ASP A 9 1.67 -25.72 -10.22
CA ASP A 9 2.23 -25.67 -8.86
C ASP A 9 1.54 -26.69 -7.95
N LEU A 10 1.74 -27.98 -8.22
CA LEU A 10 1.57 -29.00 -7.17
C LEU A 10 2.26 -30.32 -7.54
N ARG A 11 3.59 -30.39 -7.51
CA ARG A 11 4.29 -31.67 -7.35
C ARG A 11 5.60 -31.50 -6.56
N ILE A 12 5.78 -32.42 -5.61
CA ILE A 12 7.01 -32.81 -4.89
C ILE A 12 7.17 -32.21 -3.48
N ILE A 13 6.55 -32.89 -2.50
CA ILE A 13 7.12 -33.10 -1.16
C ILE A 13 6.91 -34.58 -0.80
N VAL A 14 7.98 -35.37 -0.80
CA VAL A 14 8.09 -36.60 -0.01
C VAL A 14 9.49 -36.64 0.60
N LEU A 15 9.52 -36.85 1.91
CA LEU A 15 10.65 -37.00 2.82
C LEU A 15 11.77 -37.90 2.30
N ALA A 16 13.01 -37.51 2.59
CA ALA A 16 14.09 -38.45 2.91
C ALA A 16 15.05 -37.83 3.94
N CYS A 17 14.93 -38.29 5.19
CA CYS A 17 15.96 -38.17 6.21
C CYS A 17 16.98 -39.29 5.99
N ALA A 18 18.26 -38.95 5.80
CA ALA A 18 19.40 -39.75 6.26
C ALA A 18 20.69 -38.91 6.19
N LEU A 19 21.33 -38.73 7.34
CA LEU A 19 22.71 -38.22 7.49
C LEU A 19 23.71 -39.10 6.75
N VAL A 20 24.80 -38.50 6.26
CA VAL A 20 26.22 -38.85 6.52
C VAL A 20 27.10 -37.82 5.81
N LEU A 21 27.98 -37.13 6.57
CA LEU A 21 29.10 -36.33 6.06
C LEU A 21 30.27 -37.26 5.68
N PRO A 22 31.07 -36.89 4.67
CA PRO A 22 32.41 -36.44 5.04
C PRO A 22 32.90 -35.22 4.25
N SER A 23 33.65 -34.40 4.99
CA SER A 23 34.51 -33.31 4.56
C SER A 23 35.66 -33.78 3.66
N VAL A 24 35.89 -33.09 2.54
CA VAL A 24 37.18 -33.07 1.83
C VAL A 24 37.54 -31.63 1.47
N SER A 25 38.60 -31.16 2.10
CA SER A 25 39.31 -29.92 1.83
C SER A 25 40.07 -30.06 0.50
N ALA A 26 39.85 -29.17 -0.45
CA ALA A 26 40.70 -29.06 -1.64
C ALA A 26 41.55 -27.78 -1.54
N PHE A 27 42.86 -28.00 -1.51
CA PHE A 27 43.92 -27.00 -1.45
C PHE A 27 43.89 -26.05 -2.65
N ALA A 28 44.20 -24.79 -2.36
CA ALA A 28 44.44 -23.72 -3.30
C ALA A 28 45.67 -24.00 -4.17
N GLN A 29 45.52 -23.83 -5.48
CA GLN A 29 46.62 -23.76 -6.44
C GLN A 29 46.71 -22.30 -6.91
N SER A 30 47.84 -21.67 -6.60
CA SER A 30 48.18 -20.30 -6.96
C SER A 30 48.42 -20.16 -8.47
N GLY A 31 47.46 -19.56 -9.18
CA GLY A 31 47.64 -19.05 -10.54
C GLY A 31 47.91 -17.55 -10.50
N GLN A 32 49.13 -17.12 -10.84
CA GLN A 32 49.46 -15.71 -11.05
C GLN A 32 48.67 -15.17 -12.26
N LEU A 33 47.74 -14.24 -12.02
CA LEU A 33 47.09 -13.45 -13.06
C LEU A 33 48.06 -12.38 -13.56
N ARG A 34 48.56 -12.54 -14.79
CA ARG A 34 49.23 -11.47 -15.55
C ARG A 34 48.16 -10.54 -16.11
N PHE A 35 48.22 -9.26 -15.76
CA PHE A 35 47.38 -8.22 -16.34
C PHE A 35 47.99 -7.78 -17.67
N ASP A 36 47.32 -8.14 -18.78
CA ASP A 36 47.68 -7.68 -20.12
C ASP A 36 47.32 -6.20 -20.29
N SER A 37 48.33 -5.38 -20.60
CA SER A 37 48.23 -3.91 -20.80
C SER A 37 47.34 -3.51 -21.99
N THR A 38 46.94 -4.46 -22.83
CA THR A 38 45.98 -4.28 -23.92
C THR A 38 44.54 -4.08 -23.44
N THR A 39 44.18 -4.60 -22.26
CA THR A 39 42.83 -4.40 -21.68
C THR A 39 42.63 -3.00 -21.12
N LEU A 40 43.69 -2.38 -20.59
CA LEU A 40 43.68 -0.98 -20.12
C LEU A 40 43.58 0.02 -21.30
N ALA A 41 44.18 -0.30 -22.45
CA ALA A 41 44.06 0.52 -23.65
C ALA A 41 42.65 0.44 -24.29
N ALA A 42 42.02 -0.75 -24.28
CA ALA A 42 40.65 -0.92 -24.76
C ALA A 42 39.60 -0.31 -23.81
N ALA A 43 39.85 -0.34 -22.49
CA ALA A 43 39.04 0.37 -21.51
C ALA A 43 39.20 1.90 -21.61
N ALA A 44 40.41 2.39 -21.91
CA ALA A 44 40.67 3.82 -22.13
C ALA A 44 40.06 4.34 -23.44
N GLN A 45 39.95 3.52 -24.49
CA GLN A 45 39.28 3.90 -25.74
C GLN A 45 37.75 3.91 -25.64
N ASN A 46 37.15 3.06 -24.81
CA ASN A 46 35.70 3.14 -24.50
C ASN A 46 35.37 4.28 -23.52
N ALA A 47 36.32 4.74 -22.70
CA ALA A 47 36.15 5.93 -21.86
C ALA A 47 36.29 7.26 -22.63
N ALA A 48 36.79 7.23 -23.88
CA ALA A 48 37.03 8.40 -24.72
C ALA A 48 35.90 8.69 -25.73
N GLN A 49 34.82 7.91 -25.74
CA GLN A 49 33.56 8.37 -26.33
C GLN A 49 32.95 9.37 -25.34
N GLN A 50 33.21 10.65 -25.57
CA GLN A 50 32.46 11.75 -25.00
C GLN A 50 30.97 11.41 -25.11
N SER A 51 30.36 11.05 -23.97
CA SER A 51 28.91 10.94 -23.83
C SER A 51 28.36 12.25 -24.37
N THR A 52 27.72 12.19 -25.53
CA THR A 52 27.06 13.35 -26.11
C THR A 52 25.97 13.69 -25.11
N GLU A 53 26.23 14.69 -24.25
CA GLU A 53 25.32 15.11 -23.20
C GLU A 53 24.00 15.48 -23.89
N ILE A 54 22.98 14.63 -23.71
CA ILE A 54 21.71 14.82 -24.39
C ILE A 54 21.02 15.96 -23.64
N VAL A 55 21.19 17.18 -24.15
CA VAL A 55 20.55 18.37 -23.59
C VAL A 55 19.08 18.37 -23.98
N ARG A 56 18.21 18.14 -23.00
CA ARG A 56 16.76 18.22 -23.17
C ARG A 56 16.25 19.57 -22.70
N ARG A 57 15.74 20.35 -23.63
CA ARG A 57 14.97 21.57 -23.33
C ARG A 57 13.64 21.19 -22.71
N LEU A 58 13.29 21.83 -21.60
CA LEU A 58 12.12 21.49 -20.81
C LEU A 58 11.43 22.76 -20.29
N THR A 59 10.11 22.81 -20.39
CA THR A 59 9.27 23.77 -19.66
C THR A 59 8.76 23.17 -18.36
N MET A 60 8.34 24.00 -17.41
CA MET A 60 7.79 23.56 -16.12
C MET A 60 6.58 22.63 -16.31
N ASP A 61 5.67 22.97 -17.25
CA ASP A 61 4.48 22.17 -17.49
C ASP A 61 4.80 20.83 -18.17
N GLU A 62 5.81 20.79 -19.05
CA GLU A 62 6.32 19.53 -19.59
C GLU A 62 6.98 18.67 -18.49
N ALA A 63 7.75 19.28 -17.58
CA ALA A 63 8.32 18.58 -16.43
C ALA A 63 7.23 17.94 -15.56
N VAL A 64 6.15 18.68 -15.30
CA VAL A 64 4.98 18.17 -14.57
C VAL A 64 4.30 17.04 -15.34
N LYS A 65 4.10 17.18 -16.66
CA LYS A 65 3.50 16.12 -17.48
C LYS A 65 4.33 14.84 -17.44
N LEU A 66 5.64 14.93 -17.59
CA LEU A 66 6.55 13.78 -17.50
C LEU A 66 6.47 13.13 -16.11
N ALA A 67 6.46 13.93 -15.03
CA ALA A 67 6.27 13.38 -13.68
C ALA A 67 4.93 12.65 -13.53
N LEU A 68 3.82 13.19 -14.04
CA LEU A 68 2.51 12.52 -13.94
C LEU A 68 2.48 11.17 -14.68
N GLU A 69 3.23 11.04 -15.77
CA GLU A 69 3.30 9.83 -16.59
C GLU A 69 4.31 8.81 -16.04
N GLN A 70 5.48 9.27 -15.57
CA GLN A 70 6.65 8.42 -15.32
C GLN A 70 7.02 8.29 -13.84
N ASN A 71 6.56 9.17 -12.96
CA ASN A 71 6.96 9.16 -11.55
C ASN A 71 6.57 7.84 -10.87
N LEU A 72 7.57 7.16 -10.31
CA LEU A 72 7.38 5.87 -9.65
C LEU A 72 6.45 5.95 -8.43
N GLY A 73 6.51 7.06 -7.67
CA GLY A 73 5.64 7.27 -6.51
C GLY A 73 4.15 7.34 -6.89
N ILE A 74 3.81 8.04 -7.97
CA ILE A 74 2.44 8.06 -8.50
C ILE A 74 2.03 6.68 -9.03
N ARG A 75 2.93 5.98 -9.75
CA ARG A 75 2.66 4.63 -10.26
C ARG A 75 2.37 3.64 -9.14
N ILE A 76 3.14 3.68 -8.05
CA ILE A 76 2.90 2.88 -6.83
C ILE A 76 1.52 3.24 -6.25
N GLN A 77 1.26 4.53 -6.02
CA GLN A 77 0.01 4.97 -5.40
C GLN A 77 -1.23 4.67 -6.26
N ARG A 78 -1.09 4.54 -7.59
CA ARG A 78 -2.19 4.14 -8.50
C ARG A 78 -2.61 2.68 -8.32
N ILE A 79 -1.75 1.82 -7.78
CA ILE A 79 -2.06 0.42 -7.52
C ILE A 79 -2.93 0.30 -6.26
N ASP A 80 -2.78 1.18 -5.28
CA ASP A 80 -3.51 1.11 -4.00
C ASP A 80 -5.05 1.07 -4.17
N PRO A 81 -5.70 1.95 -4.96
CA PRO A 81 -7.13 1.82 -5.23
C PRO A 81 -7.52 0.48 -5.84
N GLN A 82 -6.69 -0.10 -6.71
CA GLN A 82 -6.94 -1.41 -7.31
C GLN A 82 -6.84 -2.53 -6.27
N ILE A 83 -5.87 -2.43 -5.35
CA ILE A 83 -5.78 -3.33 -4.19
C ILE A 83 -7.04 -3.21 -3.33
N GLN A 84 -7.53 -1.99 -3.09
CA GLN A 84 -8.75 -1.80 -2.31
C GLN A 84 -10.02 -2.26 -3.04
N ASP A 85 -10.08 -2.19 -4.38
CA ASP A 85 -11.15 -2.80 -5.16
C ASP A 85 -11.18 -4.32 -4.95
N VAL A 86 -10.01 -4.97 -4.93
CA VAL A 86 -9.88 -6.39 -4.56
C VAL A 86 -10.27 -6.63 -3.10
N GLY A 87 -9.93 -5.72 -2.19
CA GLY A 87 -10.38 -5.76 -0.79
C GLY A 87 -11.90 -5.69 -0.65
N VAL A 88 -12.58 -4.89 -1.46
CA VAL A 88 -14.06 -4.86 -1.53
C VAL A 88 -14.60 -6.18 -2.09
N MET A 89 -13.95 -6.76 -3.10
CA MET A 89 -14.33 -8.09 -3.61
C MET A 89 -14.16 -9.18 -2.55
N GLN A 90 -13.08 -9.15 -1.77
CA GLN A 90 -12.85 -10.07 -0.65
C GLN A 90 -13.90 -9.90 0.46
N ALA A 91 -14.28 -8.67 0.79
CA ALA A 91 -15.37 -8.44 1.74
C ALA A 91 -16.72 -8.98 1.20
N LYS A 92 -16.96 -8.88 -0.12
CA LYS A 92 -18.15 -9.46 -0.75
C LYS A 92 -18.08 -10.98 -0.87
N SER A 93 -16.90 -11.59 -0.92
CA SER A 93 -16.77 -13.06 -1.03
C SER A 93 -17.28 -13.79 0.20
N PHE A 94 -17.47 -13.12 1.35
CA PHE A 94 -18.19 -13.71 2.48
C PHE A 94 -19.67 -14.03 2.16
N TRP A 95 -20.25 -13.42 1.11
CA TRP A 95 -21.56 -13.79 0.58
C TRP A 95 -21.50 -14.84 -0.53
N ALA A 96 -20.31 -15.26 -0.96
CA ALA A 96 -20.19 -16.32 -1.95
C ALA A 96 -20.52 -17.69 -1.30
N PRO A 97 -21.11 -18.63 -2.05
CA PRO A 97 -21.33 -19.97 -1.55
C PRO A 97 -20.00 -20.67 -1.32
N SER A 98 -19.88 -21.32 -0.16
CA SER A 98 -18.79 -22.25 0.15
C SER A 98 -19.23 -23.67 -0.16
N LEU A 99 -18.43 -24.39 -0.95
CA LEU A 99 -18.61 -25.81 -1.20
C LEU A 99 -17.69 -26.58 -0.26
N ILE A 100 -18.28 -27.47 0.54
CA ILE A 100 -17.57 -28.36 1.46
C ILE A 100 -17.66 -29.75 0.86
N SER A 101 -16.52 -30.43 0.72
CA SER A 101 -16.46 -31.85 0.38
C SER A 101 -15.37 -32.50 1.21
N GLY A 102 -15.66 -33.66 1.77
CA GLY A 102 -14.74 -34.34 2.66
C GLY A 102 -14.95 -35.84 2.64
N VAL A 103 -13.86 -36.58 2.79
CA VAL A 103 -13.86 -38.03 2.95
C VAL A 103 -13.03 -38.34 4.20
N SER A 104 -13.56 -39.18 5.07
CA SER A 104 -12.87 -39.60 6.29
C SER A 104 -12.90 -41.11 6.41
N LYS A 105 -11.81 -41.70 6.88
CA LYS A 105 -11.76 -43.10 7.29
C LYS A 105 -11.22 -43.14 8.70
N GLN A 106 -11.98 -43.71 9.61
CA GLN A 106 -11.56 -43.95 10.97
C GLN A 106 -11.54 -45.46 11.20
N SER A 107 -10.46 -45.94 11.81
CA SER A 107 -10.35 -47.32 12.28
C SER A 107 -9.94 -47.26 13.73
N GLN A 108 -10.69 -47.90 14.59
CA GLN A 108 -10.47 -47.92 16.02
C GLN A 108 -10.57 -49.36 16.51
N SER A 109 -9.50 -49.85 17.12
CA SER A 109 -9.53 -51.11 17.88
C SER A 109 -9.61 -50.76 19.35
N GLN A 110 -10.65 -51.26 20.03
CA GLN A 110 -10.86 -51.05 21.46
C GLN A 110 -10.86 -52.41 22.15
N GLN A 111 -10.28 -52.49 23.34
CA GLN A 111 -10.37 -53.70 24.15
C GLN A 111 -11.83 -53.95 24.54
N ALA A 112 -12.30 -55.18 24.39
CA ALA A 112 -13.65 -55.53 24.82
C ALA A 112 -13.68 -55.57 26.36
N THR A 113 -14.36 -54.62 26.99
CA THR A 113 -14.45 -54.50 28.46
C THR A 113 -15.73 -55.11 29.05
N SER A 114 -16.60 -55.69 28.22
CA SER A 114 -17.89 -56.25 28.63
C SER A 114 -18.10 -57.66 28.07
N ALA A 115 -18.74 -58.53 28.85
CA ALA A 115 -19.17 -59.86 28.41
C ALA A 115 -20.22 -59.79 27.28
N LEU A 116 -20.95 -58.68 27.17
CA LEU A 116 -21.90 -58.39 26.10
C LEU A 116 -21.23 -57.80 24.84
N SER A 117 -19.92 -57.97 24.70
CA SER A 117 -19.18 -57.63 23.47
C SER A 117 -19.07 -58.80 22.50
N GLY A 118 -19.75 -59.92 22.78
CA GLY A 118 -19.83 -61.07 21.87
C GLY A 118 -18.60 -61.97 21.88
N GLY A 119 -17.88 -62.09 23.00
CA GLY A 119 -16.74 -63.02 23.13
C GLY A 119 -15.47 -62.64 22.37
N ALA A 120 -15.44 -61.48 21.71
CA ALA A 120 -14.23 -60.95 21.08
C ALA A 120 -13.29 -60.32 22.11
N THR A 121 -11.97 -60.51 21.99
CA THR A 121 -10.94 -59.87 22.84
C THR A 121 -10.74 -58.38 22.50
N SER A 122 -11.03 -58.00 21.26
CA SER A 122 -11.00 -56.62 20.77
C SER A 122 -12.17 -56.35 19.82
N ILE A 123 -12.78 -55.17 19.93
CA ILE A 123 -13.80 -54.66 19.01
C ILE A 123 -13.11 -53.76 18.00
N GLU A 124 -13.22 -54.11 16.72
CA GLU A 124 -12.78 -53.26 15.62
C GLU A 124 -13.97 -52.48 15.07
N ASN A 125 -13.88 -51.17 15.14
CA ASN A 125 -14.81 -50.24 14.53
C ASN A 125 -14.12 -49.56 13.35
N SER A 126 -14.69 -49.71 12.16
CA SER A 126 -14.28 -48.94 10.98
C SER A 126 -15.45 -48.09 10.51
N SER A 127 -15.22 -46.78 10.38
CA SER A 127 -16.14 -45.87 9.73
C SER A 127 -15.49 -45.27 8.49
N PHE A 128 -16.27 -45.18 7.43
CA PHE A 128 -15.93 -44.43 6.23
C PHE A 128 -17.01 -43.37 6.02
N GLY A 129 -16.65 -42.10 6.17
CA GLY A 129 -17.54 -40.96 6.01
C GLY A 129 -17.29 -40.25 4.70
N THR A 130 -18.35 -39.75 4.08
CA THR A 130 -18.32 -38.79 2.98
C THR A 130 -19.28 -37.67 3.34
N GLN A 131 -18.84 -36.43 3.14
CA GLN A 131 -19.67 -35.25 3.30
C GLN A 131 -19.56 -34.40 2.05
N ALA A 132 -20.68 -33.86 1.59
CA ALA A 132 -20.71 -32.82 0.60
C ALA A 132 -21.76 -31.80 1.01
N GLY A 133 -21.49 -30.52 0.83
CA GLY A 133 -22.46 -29.50 1.18
C GLY A 133 -22.14 -28.14 0.60
N ILE A 134 -23.15 -27.29 0.60
CA ILE A 134 -23.05 -25.88 0.22
C ILE A 134 -23.58 -25.04 1.39
N ASN A 135 -22.86 -23.98 1.74
CA ASN A 135 -23.30 -23.00 2.74
C ASN A 135 -23.08 -21.60 2.17
N GLN A 136 -24.08 -20.72 2.30
CA GLN A 136 -23.99 -19.34 1.86
C GLN A 136 -24.74 -18.40 2.79
N GLN A 137 -24.13 -17.26 3.09
CA GLN A 137 -24.80 -16.12 3.71
C GLN A 137 -25.22 -15.12 2.63
N LEU A 138 -26.50 -14.78 2.63
CA LEU A 138 -27.11 -13.87 1.67
C LEU A 138 -26.88 -12.40 2.08
N PRO A 139 -26.84 -11.46 1.13
CA PRO A 139 -26.58 -10.04 1.42
C PRO A 139 -27.59 -9.37 2.36
N TRP A 140 -28.79 -9.92 2.51
CA TRP A 140 -29.83 -9.45 3.44
C TRP A 140 -29.75 -10.08 4.84
N GLY A 141 -28.72 -10.89 5.12
CA GLY A 141 -28.43 -11.46 6.44
C GLY A 141 -28.95 -12.88 6.66
N ALA A 142 -29.76 -13.43 5.75
CA ALA A 142 -30.17 -14.84 5.82
C ALA A 142 -28.98 -15.76 5.54
N SER A 143 -28.94 -16.94 6.15
CA SER A 143 -28.00 -17.99 5.79
C SER A 143 -28.76 -19.24 5.40
N TYR A 144 -28.22 -19.97 4.42
CA TYR A 144 -28.70 -21.30 4.10
C TYR A 144 -27.53 -22.28 4.01
N SER A 145 -27.80 -23.52 4.37
CA SER A 145 -26.87 -24.62 4.18
C SER A 145 -27.61 -25.88 3.75
N ALA A 146 -26.97 -26.64 2.87
CA ALA A 146 -27.42 -27.94 2.45
C ALA A 146 -26.23 -28.88 2.57
N THR A 147 -26.30 -29.83 3.50
CA THR A 147 -25.22 -30.76 3.80
C THR A 147 -25.73 -32.18 3.70
N TRP A 148 -25.12 -32.94 2.80
CA TRP A 148 -25.29 -34.36 2.68
C TRP A 148 -24.11 -35.06 3.36
N ASN A 149 -24.41 -35.94 4.30
CA ASN A 149 -23.45 -36.80 4.97
C ASN A 149 -23.82 -38.24 4.68
N SER A 150 -22.82 -39.07 4.41
CA SER A 150 -23.01 -40.51 4.38
C SER A 150 -21.88 -41.21 5.11
N SER A 151 -22.22 -42.24 5.87
CA SER A 151 -21.27 -43.05 6.58
C SER A 151 -21.53 -44.53 6.35
N ARG A 152 -20.44 -45.29 6.21
CA ARG A 152 -20.41 -46.74 6.27
C ARG A 152 -19.69 -47.13 7.55
N PHE A 153 -20.44 -47.67 8.49
CA PHE A 153 -19.92 -48.13 9.78
C PHE A 153 -19.93 -49.65 9.84
N SER A 154 -18.79 -50.26 10.11
CA SER A 154 -18.67 -51.70 10.36
C SER A 154 -18.05 -51.91 11.73
N THR A 155 -18.63 -52.82 12.52
CA THR A 155 -18.12 -53.21 13.81
C THR A 155 -18.07 -54.73 13.91
N THR A 156 -17.08 -55.27 14.60
CA THR A 156 -17.02 -56.70 14.93
C THR A 156 -17.91 -57.08 16.12
N ASN A 157 -18.61 -56.11 16.74
CA ASN A 157 -19.52 -56.38 17.86
C ASN A 157 -20.74 -57.21 17.42
N LEU A 158 -20.89 -58.40 18.00
CA LEU A 158 -21.96 -59.34 17.67
C LEU A 158 -23.38 -58.85 17.97
N PHE A 159 -23.55 -57.87 18.87
CA PHE A 159 -24.86 -57.32 19.21
C PHE A 159 -25.29 -56.16 18.29
N ASN A 160 -24.43 -55.75 17.34
CA ASN A 160 -24.88 -54.86 16.29
C ASN A 160 -25.70 -55.66 15.25
N ASN A 161 -26.90 -55.18 14.94
CA ASN A 161 -27.80 -55.84 14.00
C ASN A 161 -27.57 -55.44 12.54
N PHE A 162 -26.62 -54.54 12.26
CA PHE A 162 -26.25 -54.15 10.89
C PHE A 162 -24.75 -54.34 10.65
N PHE A 163 -24.38 -55.00 9.55
CA PHE A 163 -22.98 -55.19 9.18
C PHE A 163 -22.76 -55.22 7.65
N PRO A 164 -22.20 -54.17 7.03
CA PRO A 164 -21.97 -52.82 7.56
C PRO A 164 -23.28 -52.05 7.67
N GLN A 165 -23.38 -51.14 8.65
CA GLN A 165 -24.44 -50.14 8.71
C GLN A 165 -24.13 -49.00 7.74
N LEU A 166 -25.06 -48.72 6.85
CA LEU A 166 -25.02 -47.56 5.98
C LEU A 166 -25.94 -46.50 6.55
N ASN A 167 -25.46 -45.26 6.61
CA ASN A 167 -26.27 -44.10 6.98
C ASN A 167 -26.09 -43.02 5.93
N SER A 168 -27.18 -42.35 5.60
CA SER A 168 -27.13 -41.15 4.78
C SER A 168 -28.12 -40.13 5.33
N THR A 169 -27.67 -38.89 5.40
CA THR A 169 -28.42 -37.78 5.99
C THR A 169 -28.27 -36.57 5.08
N LEU A 170 -29.38 -36.05 4.58
CA LEU A 170 -29.43 -34.73 3.96
C LEU A 170 -30.04 -33.75 4.96
N ASN A 171 -29.30 -32.70 5.30
CA ASN A 171 -29.75 -31.61 6.15
C ASN A 171 -29.80 -30.32 5.34
N LEU A 172 -30.98 -29.70 5.26
CA LEU A 172 -31.20 -28.37 4.72
C LEU A 172 -31.56 -27.44 5.90
N GLN A 173 -30.75 -26.42 6.13
CA GLN A 173 -30.99 -25.44 7.18
C GLN A 173 -31.07 -24.05 6.57
N VAL A 174 -32.08 -23.28 6.95
CA VAL A 174 -32.25 -21.87 6.61
C VAL A 174 -32.43 -21.09 7.91
N SER A 175 -31.65 -20.03 8.10
CA SER A 175 -31.77 -19.12 9.24
C SER A 175 -31.93 -17.68 8.74
N GLN A 176 -32.98 -17.01 9.19
CA GLN A 176 -33.28 -15.63 8.84
C GLN A 176 -33.32 -14.78 10.12
N PRO A 177 -32.36 -13.87 10.33
CA PRO A 177 -32.50 -12.85 11.36
C PRO A 177 -33.62 -11.87 10.97
N LEU A 178 -34.51 -11.56 11.91
CA LEU A 178 -35.67 -10.68 11.71
C LEU A 178 -35.51 -9.29 12.34
N LEU A 179 -34.68 -9.16 13.39
CA LEU A 179 -34.39 -7.89 14.08
C LEU A 179 -32.89 -7.57 14.08
N ARG A 180 -32.14 -8.04 15.08
CA ARG A 180 -30.67 -7.93 15.08
C ARG A 180 -30.10 -8.59 13.83
N ASN A 181 -29.09 -7.96 13.23
CA ASN A 181 -28.46 -8.36 11.96
C ASN A 181 -29.36 -8.32 10.71
N PHE A 182 -30.62 -7.85 10.77
CA PHE A 182 -31.46 -7.72 9.58
C PHE A 182 -31.05 -6.54 8.69
N SER A 183 -30.77 -5.36 9.27
CA SER A 183 -30.42 -4.15 8.51
C SER A 183 -28.92 -4.03 8.20
N VAL A 184 -28.07 -4.20 9.21
CA VAL A 184 -26.61 -4.12 9.12
C VAL A 184 -26.03 -5.26 9.96
N ASP A 185 -25.50 -6.28 9.29
CA ASP A 185 -24.72 -7.36 9.89
C ASP A 185 -23.21 -7.06 9.78
N GLN A 186 -22.41 -7.93 10.37
CA GLN A 186 -20.95 -7.78 10.37
C GLN A 186 -20.38 -7.77 8.95
N ILE A 187 -20.89 -8.61 8.04
CA ILE A 187 -20.41 -8.67 6.66
C ILE A 187 -20.79 -7.38 5.91
N ARG A 188 -22.03 -6.88 6.00
CA ARG A 188 -22.40 -5.60 5.38
C ARG A 188 -21.58 -4.45 5.95
N GLN A 189 -21.37 -4.39 7.27
CA GLN A 189 -20.51 -3.39 7.89
C GLN A 189 -19.10 -3.44 7.28
N GLN A 190 -18.50 -4.64 7.20
CA GLN A 190 -17.17 -4.83 6.60
C GLN A 190 -17.13 -4.39 5.13
N VAL A 191 -18.14 -4.74 4.33
CA VAL A 191 -18.23 -4.31 2.93
C VAL A 191 -18.35 -2.79 2.80
N GLN A 192 -19.14 -2.14 3.66
CA GLN A 192 -19.26 -0.68 3.66
C GLN A 192 -17.94 -0.02 4.10
N ASN A 193 -17.27 -0.56 5.12
CA ASN A 193 -15.96 -0.08 5.56
C ASN A 193 -14.91 -0.26 4.45
N SER A 194 -14.85 -1.42 3.78
CA SER A 194 -13.95 -1.65 2.65
C SER A 194 -14.20 -0.68 1.50
N LYS A 195 -15.46 -0.33 1.20
CA LYS A 195 -15.78 0.71 0.21
C LYS A 195 -15.23 2.07 0.64
N LYS A 196 -15.40 2.45 1.90
CA LYS A 196 -14.85 3.70 2.43
C LYS A 196 -13.32 3.70 2.45
N THR A 197 -12.67 2.56 2.69
CA THR A 197 -11.21 2.44 2.55
C THR A 197 -10.78 2.63 1.09
N ARG A 198 -11.53 2.07 0.13
CA ARG A 198 -11.29 2.29 -1.30
C ARG A 198 -11.43 3.76 -1.70
N ASP A 199 -12.46 4.44 -1.21
CA ASP A 199 -12.63 5.88 -1.42
C ASP A 199 -11.49 6.70 -0.78
N LEU A 200 -10.98 6.27 0.37
CA LEU A 200 -9.82 6.89 1.02
C LEU A 200 -8.56 6.78 0.16
N SER A 201 -8.31 5.61 -0.45
CA SER A 201 -7.16 5.39 -1.32
C SER A 201 -7.20 6.28 -2.57
N ASP A 202 -8.38 6.54 -3.12
CA ASP A 202 -8.54 7.52 -4.21
C ASP A 202 -8.17 8.94 -3.78
N ILE A 203 -8.60 9.35 -2.58
CA ILE A 203 -8.27 10.67 -2.02
C ILE A 203 -6.76 10.80 -1.75
N GLN A 204 -6.14 9.72 -1.24
CA GLN A 204 -4.69 9.66 -1.00
C GLN A 204 -3.90 9.73 -2.31
N LEU A 205 -4.35 9.05 -3.37
CA LEU A 205 -3.75 9.18 -4.71
C LEU A 205 -3.78 10.62 -5.20
N GLN A 206 -4.92 11.31 -5.07
CA GLN A 206 -5.01 12.73 -5.43
C GLN A 206 -4.06 13.61 -4.59
N ALA A 207 -3.87 13.29 -3.31
CA ALA A 207 -2.92 13.99 -2.44
C ALA A 207 -1.47 13.80 -2.92
N VAL A 208 -1.08 12.56 -3.25
CA VAL A 208 0.25 12.24 -3.77
C VAL A 208 0.49 12.93 -5.11
N ILE A 209 -0.47 12.87 -6.05
CA ILE A 209 -0.38 13.59 -7.33
C ILE A 209 -0.15 15.09 -7.09
N THR A 210 -0.94 15.71 -6.21
CA THR A 210 -0.82 17.14 -5.91
C THR A 210 0.53 17.48 -5.26
N GLN A 211 1.01 16.64 -4.34
CA GLN A 211 2.32 16.83 -3.70
C GLN A 211 3.46 16.67 -4.71
N THR A 212 3.42 15.65 -5.57
CA THR A 212 4.43 15.42 -6.62
C THR A 212 4.46 16.58 -7.60
N MET A 213 3.30 17.08 -8.06
CA MET A 213 3.25 18.27 -8.91
C MET A 213 3.91 19.48 -8.25
N ARG A 214 3.67 19.72 -6.95
CA ARG A 214 4.35 20.80 -6.21
C ARG A 214 5.85 20.57 -6.09
N ASN A 215 6.27 19.36 -5.77
CA ASN A 215 7.69 19.02 -5.64
C ASN A 215 8.43 19.21 -6.96
N VAL A 216 7.83 18.81 -8.09
CA VAL A 216 8.39 18.99 -9.44
C VAL A 216 8.50 20.48 -9.77
N ARG A 217 7.45 21.27 -9.49
CA ARG A 217 7.48 22.73 -9.71
C ARG A 217 8.59 23.39 -8.89
N ASN A 218 8.74 23.02 -7.62
CA ASN A 218 9.80 23.55 -6.77
C ASN A 218 11.19 23.12 -7.26
N ALA A 219 11.39 21.85 -7.62
CA ALA A 219 12.67 21.35 -8.14
C ALA A 219 13.04 22.00 -9.49
N TYR A 220 12.05 22.28 -10.33
CA TYR A 220 12.26 23.00 -11.58
C TYR A 220 12.74 24.44 -11.33
N TRP A 221 12.06 25.19 -10.46
CA TRP A 221 12.48 26.56 -10.13
C TRP A 221 13.80 26.60 -9.35
N ASP A 222 14.12 25.58 -8.56
CA ASP A 222 15.44 25.41 -7.91
C ASP A 222 16.57 25.19 -8.95
N LEU A 223 16.30 24.41 -10.00
CA LEU A 223 17.22 24.28 -11.13
C LEU A 223 17.41 25.61 -11.86
N VAL A 224 16.33 26.35 -12.13
CA VAL A 224 16.43 27.70 -12.74
C VAL A 224 17.23 28.65 -11.85
N TYR A 225 17.01 28.62 -10.53
CA TYR A 225 17.76 29.42 -9.56
C TYR A 225 19.26 29.09 -9.57
N THR A 226 19.63 27.80 -9.49
CA THR A 226 21.03 27.36 -9.45
C THR A 226 21.79 27.70 -10.73
N ILE A 227 21.15 27.61 -11.90
CA ILE A 227 21.73 28.04 -13.18
C ILE A 227 22.01 29.54 -13.19
N ASN A 228 21.05 30.36 -12.76
CA ASN A 228 21.23 31.81 -12.69
C ASN A 228 22.28 32.21 -11.64
N ASN A 229 22.37 31.48 -10.53
CA ASN A 229 23.39 31.68 -9.50
C ASN A 229 24.79 31.35 -10.03
N LEU A 230 24.98 30.26 -10.78
CA LEU A 230 26.25 29.97 -11.46
C LEU A 230 26.64 31.10 -12.42
N LYS A 231 25.69 31.60 -13.22
CA LYS A 231 25.94 32.72 -14.13
C LYS A 231 26.39 33.98 -13.39
N ALA A 232 25.78 34.30 -12.24
CA ALA A 232 26.19 35.42 -11.40
C ALA A 232 27.60 35.20 -10.82
N GLN A 233 27.91 33.98 -10.38
CA GLN A 233 29.22 33.63 -9.82
C GLN A 233 30.34 33.62 -10.87
N GLN A 234 30.06 33.18 -12.09
CA GLN A 234 30.97 33.27 -13.23
C GLN A 234 31.27 34.72 -13.61
N GLN A 235 30.26 35.60 -13.59
CA GLN A 235 30.46 37.04 -13.80
C GLN A 235 31.34 37.65 -12.69
N SER A 236 31.14 37.26 -11.42
CA SER A 236 31.98 37.67 -10.30
C SER A 236 33.44 37.22 -10.50
N LEU A 237 33.67 35.96 -10.88
CA LEU A 237 35.01 35.43 -11.14
C LEU A 237 35.72 36.15 -12.29
N ALA A 238 35.03 36.35 -13.42
CA ALA A 238 35.59 37.06 -14.58
C ALA A 238 36.05 38.47 -14.20
N LEU A 239 35.30 39.12 -13.32
CA LEU A 239 35.58 40.45 -12.82
C LEU A 239 36.75 40.47 -11.82
N SER A 240 36.81 39.54 -10.87
CA SER A 240 37.97 39.40 -9.98
C SER A 240 39.27 39.11 -10.73
N GLN A 241 39.20 38.30 -11.81
CA GLN A 241 40.35 38.06 -12.67
C GLN A 241 40.80 39.32 -13.42
N GLN A 242 39.85 40.14 -13.88
CA GLN A 242 40.17 41.43 -14.49
C GLN A 242 40.83 42.37 -13.46
N PHE A 243 40.29 42.44 -12.25
CA PHE A 243 40.85 43.24 -11.16
C PHE A 243 42.28 42.82 -10.80
N LEU A 244 42.55 41.51 -10.71
CA LEU A 244 43.91 41.00 -10.50
C LEU A 244 44.86 41.45 -11.61
N ARG A 245 44.45 41.33 -12.89
CA ARG A 245 45.25 41.78 -14.04
C ARG A 245 45.56 43.28 -14.00
N ASP A 246 44.59 44.10 -13.59
CA ASP A 246 44.76 45.55 -13.51
C ASP A 246 45.68 45.97 -12.35
N ASN A 247 45.56 45.31 -11.19
CA ASN A 247 46.45 45.56 -10.05
C ASN A 247 47.89 45.10 -10.33
N GLN A 248 48.08 43.96 -10.99
CA GLN A 248 49.42 43.50 -11.41
C GLN A 248 50.14 44.55 -12.25
N LYS A 249 49.46 45.10 -13.27
CA LYS A 249 50.01 46.19 -14.10
C LYS A 249 50.36 47.43 -13.27
N ARG A 250 49.52 47.81 -12.31
CA ARG A 250 49.75 48.99 -11.47
C ARG A 250 50.91 48.81 -10.50
N VAL A 251 51.14 47.59 -9.99
CA VAL A 251 52.32 47.26 -9.18
C VAL A 251 53.59 47.27 -10.03
N GLU A 252 53.55 46.75 -11.26
CA GLU A 252 54.69 46.79 -12.20
C GLU A 252 55.13 48.23 -12.52
N ILE A 253 54.17 49.16 -12.56
CA ILE A 253 54.41 50.60 -12.80
C ILE A 253 54.70 51.35 -11.47
N GLY A 254 54.74 50.67 -10.33
CA GLY A 254 55.10 51.22 -9.02
C GLY A 254 54.02 52.09 -8.35
N THR A 255 52.78 52.01 -8.83
CA THR A 255 51.65 52.87 -8.36
C THR A 255 50.77 52.22 -7.28
N LEU A 256 51.01 50.95 -6.96
CA LEU A 256 50.21 50.13 -6.04
C LEU A 256 51.13 49.23 -5.19
N ALA A 257 50.71 48.84 -3.99
CA ALA A 257 51.52 48.03 -3.08
C ALA A 257 51.43 46.53 -3.42
N PRO A 258 52.50 45.73 -3.25
CA PRO A 258 52.47 44.28 -3.53
C PRO A 258 51.43 43.49 -2.72
N ILE A 259 51.05 43.99 -1.53
CA ILE A 259 50.02 43.36 -0.68
C ILE A 259 48.65 43.31 -1.36
N ASP A 260 48.35 44.26 -2.25
CA ASP A 260 47.08 44.33 -2.98
C ASP A 260 46.95 43.21 -4.03
N ILE A 261 48.07 42.64 -4.52
CA ILE A 261 48.06 41.44 -5.38
C ILE A 261 47.59 40.23 -4.58
N VAL A 262 48.08 40.06 -3.35
CA VAL A 262 47.71 38.93 -2.49
C VAL A 262 46.22 39.00 -2.15
N GLN A 263 45.70 40.20 -1.88
CA GLN A 263 44.27 40.40 -1.66
C GLN A 263 43.45 40.07 -2.91
N ALA A 264 43.89 40.50 -4.10
CA ALA A 264 43.21 40.17 -5.36
C ALA A 264 43.28 38.66 -5.69
N GLN A 265 44.38 37.99 -5.38
CA GLN A 265 44.52 36.53 -5.53
C GLN A 265 43.59 35.76 -4.59
N ALA A 266 43.49 36.18 -3.33
CA ALA A 266 42.57 35.59 -2.36
C ALA A 266 41.11 35.68 -2.84
N GLU A 267 40.74 36.80 -3.45
CA GLU A 267 39.40 37.02 -4.00
C GLU A 267 39.13 36.15 -5.24
N VAL A 268 40.08 36.02 -6.17
CA VAL A 268 39.95 35.11 -7.32
C VAL A 268 39.76 33.67 -6.83
N ALA A 269 40.57 33.22 -5.87
CA ALA A 269 40.45 31.88 -5.29
C ALA A 269 39.10 31.67 -4.59
N SER A 270 38.58 32.68 -3.89
CA SER A 270 37.25 32.63 -3.27
C SER A 270 36.14 32.53 -4.32
N ASN A 271 36.20 33.32 -5.39
CA ASN A 271 35.20 33.29 -6.44
C ASN A 271 35.27 32.01 -7.29
N GLU A 272 36.46 31.46 -7.51
CA GLU A 272 36.66 30.17 -8.18
C GLU A 272 36.04 29.01 -7.37
N SER A 273 36.28 29.00 -6.05
CA SER A 273 35.60 28.06 -5.14
C SER A 273 34.07 28.19 -5.24
N GLY A 274 33.55 29.42 -5.30
CA GLY A 274 32.12 29.67 -5.50
C GLY A 274 31.57 29.08 -6.80
N VAL A 275 32.31 29.20 -7.92
CA VAL A 275 31.91 28.60 -9.21
C VAL A 275 31.85 27.08 -9.11
N ILE A 276 32.84 26.45 -8.48
CA ILE A 276 32.90 24.99 -8.30
C ILE A 276 31.69 24.49 -7.48
N VAL A 277 31.38 25.17 -6.38
CA VAL A 277 30.21 24.83 -5.54
C VAL A 277 28.90 25.04 -6.29
N ALA A 278 28.79 26.12 -7.07
CA ALA A 278 27.60 26.40 -7.88
C ALA A 278 27.41 25.36 -9.01
N ASP A 279 28.49 24.90 -9.65
CA ASP A 279 28.44 23.83 -10.65
C ASP A 279 27.96 22.50 -10.04
N ALA A 280 28.49 22.14 -8.87
CA ALA A 280 28.04 20.96 -8.14
C ALA A 280 26.56 21.06 -7.71
N ALA A 281 26.09 22.26 -7.38
CA ALA A 281 24.69 22.51 -7.03
C ALA A 281 23.74 22.28 -8.21
N ILE A 282 24.14 22.64 -9.45
CA ILE A 282 23.35 22.36 -10.65
C ILE A 282 23.20 20.85 -10.86
N LYS A 283 24.28 20.08 -10.75
CA LYS A 283 24.24 18.61 -10.88
C LYS A 283 23.27 18.01 -9.86
N THR A 284 23.33 18.47 -8.61
CA THR A 284 22.42 18.03 -7.54
C THR A 284 20.95 18.40 -7.84
N ALA A 285 20.69 19.62 -8.32
CA ALA A 285 19.35 20.07 -8.69
C ALA A 285 18.80 19.28 -9.89
N GLN A 286 19.64 18.98 -10.88
CA GLN A 286 19.30 18.12 -12.01
C GLN A 286 18.97 16.70 -11.56
N ASP A 287 19.75 16.12 -10.66
CA ASP A 287 19.49 14.78 -10.10
C ASP A 287 18.17 14.73 -9.33
N ASN A 288 17.89 15.76 -8.52
CA ASN A 288 16.63 15.90 -7.80
C ASN A 288 15.44 15.97 -8.77
N LEU A 289 15.52 16.82 -9.80
CA LEU A 289 14.47 16.91 -10.82
C LEU A 289 14.32 15.59 -11.58
N ARG A 290 15.44 14.96 -11.97
CA ARG A 290 15.49 13.69 -12.69
C ARG A 290 14.73 12.59 -11.95
N SER A 291 14.96 12.46 -10.64
CA SER A 291 14.30 11.47 -9.79
C SER A 291 12.77 11.63 -9.76
N LEU A 292 12.26 12.84 -10.02
CA LEU A 292 10.84 13.13 -10.00
C LEU A 292 10.17 12.94 -11.38
N ILE A 293 10.88 13.20 -12.48
CA ILE A 293 10.30 13.27 -13.83
C ILE A 293 10.62 12.08 -14.74
N LEU A 294 11.71 11.33 -14.51
CA LEU A 294 12.13 10.21 -15.36
C LEU A 294 11.94 8.86 -14.67
N ASP A 295 11.67 7.83 -15.48
CA ASP A 295 11.74 6.43 -15.06
C ASP A 295 13.22 5.98 -15.02
N PRO A 296 13.71 5.39 -13.91
CA PRO A 296 15.06 4.78 -13.84
C PRO A 296 15.36 3.75 -14.92
N GLY A 297 14.34 3.16 -15.56
CA GLY A 297 14.50 2.23 -16.69
C GLY A 297 14.80 2.91 -18.04
N THR A 298 14.85 4.24 -18.10
CA THR A 298 15.12 4.99 -19.34
C THR A 298 16.60 4.85 -19.74
N ALA A 299 16.88 4.61 -21.03
CA ALA A 299 18.25 4.65 -21.55
C ALA A 299 18.88 6.04 -21.29
N ASP A 300 20.18 6.06 -20.96
CA ASP A 300 20.93 7.29 -20.69
C ASP A 300 20.39 8.16 -19.54
N PHE A 301 19.69 7.57 -18.57
CA PHE A 301 19.12 8.26 -17.41
C PHE A 301 20.07 9.31 -16.79
N TRP A 302 21.33 8.95 -16.53
CA TRP A 302 22.32 9.83 -15.92
C TRP A 302 22.99 10.83 -16.88
N ASN A 303 22.87 10.63 -18.19
CA ASN A 303 23.56 11.45 -19.21
C ASN A 303 22.66 12.53 -19.83
N ILE A 304 21.38 12.60 -19.42
CA ILE A 304 20.45 13.64 -19.88
C ILE A 304 20.64 14.89 -19.03
N ALA A 305 21.09 15.97 -19.64
CA ALA A 305 21.12 17.30 -19.04
C ALA A 305 19.82 18.05 -19.33
N PHE A 306 19.37 18.87 -18.39
CA PHE A 306 18.14 19.65 -18.53
C PHE A 306 18.47 21.13 -18.73
N ASP A 307 17.86 21.73 -19.74
CA ASP A 307 17.95 23.17 -20.06
C ASP A 307 16.56 23.81 -19.89
N PRO A 308 16.30 24.51 -18.76
CA PRO A 308 15.02 25.18 -18.51
C PRO A 308 14.80 26.32 -19.50
N THR A 309 13.64 26.34 -20.17
CA THR A 309 13.34 27.35 -21.20
C THR A 309 12.41 28.46 -20.72
N ASP A 310 11.81 28.33 -19.54
CA ASP A 310 10.89 29.33 -19.02
C ASP A 310 11.63 30.55 -18.45
N ALA A 311 11.15 31.74 -18.80
CA ALA A 311 11.57 32.96 -18.15
C ALA A 311 10.76 33.17 -16.85
N ALA A 312 11.42 33.57 -15.76
CA ALA A 312 10.73 33.99 -14.55
C ALA A 312 9.91 35.28 -14.82
N SER A 313 8.63 35.13 -15.17
CA SER A 313 7.73 36.28 -15.34
C SER A 313 7.07 36.65 -14.02
N PHE A 314 7.38 37.83 -13.49
CA PHE A 314 6.74 38.35 -12.28
C PHE A 314 5.45 39.10 -12.66
N ALA A 315 4.34 38.38 -12.77
CA ALA A 315 3.02 38.99 -12.90
C ALA A 315 2.42 39.24 -11.51
N GLU A 316 2.07 40.49 -11.20
CA GLU A 316 1.34 40.82 -9.97
C GLU A 316 -0.07 40.24 -10.05
N GLN A 317 -0.30 39.16 -9.31
CA GLN A 317 -1.61 38.53 -9.21
C GLN A 317 -2.21 38.84 -7.83
N ALA A 318 -3.34 39.55 -7.82
CA ALA A 318 -4.10 39.78 -6.60
C ALA A 318 -4.69 38.45 -6.11
N ILE A 319 -4.17 37.93 -4.99
CA ILE A 319 -4.68 36.70 -4.38
C ILE A 319 -5.82 37.06 -3.44
N ASP A 320 -7.04 36.62 -3.77
CA ASP A 320 -8.15 36.61 -2.83
C ASP A 320 -7.96 35.47 -1.83
N VAL A 321 -7.47 35.82 -0.64
CA VAL A 321 -7.19 34.87 0.44
C VAL A 321 -8.46 34.19 0.94
N ASP A 322 -9.60 34.88 0.99
CA ASP A 322 -10.85 34.31 1.51
C ASP A 322 -11.49 33.37 0.48
N ALA A 323 -11.40 33.66 -0.81
CA ALA A 323 -11.75 32.70 -1.86
C ALA A 323 -10.83 31.47 -1.83
N ALA A 324 -9.53 31.65 -1.60
CA ALA A 324 -8.59 30.54 -1.47
C ALA A 324 -8.90 29.65 -0.26
N VAL A 325 -9.27 30.24 0.88
CA VAL A 325 -9.69 29.50 2.08
C VAL A 325 -10.95 28.69 1.79
N ARG A 326 -11.97 29.29 1.15
CA ARG A 326 -13.20 28.56 0.77
C ARG A 326 -12.92 27.38 -0.15
N ASN A 327 -12.07 27.58 -1.16
CA ASN A 327 -11.66 26.51 -2.07
C ASN A 327 -10.91 25.40 -1.33
N ALA A 328 -9.99 25.75 -0.43
CA ALA A 328 -9.26 24.77 0.38
C ALA A 328 -10.19 23.96 1.30
N LEU A 329 -11.18 24.58 1.93
CA LEU A 329 -12.13 23.86 2.80
C LEU A 329 -12.99 22.85 2.04
N ASP A 330 -13.22 23.08 0.74
CA ASP A 330 -14.01 22.20 -0.13
C ASP A 330 -13.17 21.08 -0.76
N LYS A 331 -12.03 21.43 -1.37
CA LYS A 331 -11.31 20.52 -2.27
C LYS A 331 -10.12 19.79 -1.65
N ARG A 332 -9.63 20.20 -0.48
CA ARG A 332 -8.37 19.68 0.07
C ARG A 332 -8.52 18.22 0.49
N SER A 333 -7.52 17.41 0.12
CA SER A 333 -7.57 15.95 0.26
C SER A 333 -7.53 15.48 1.72
N ASP A 334 -6.83 16.19 2.61
CA ASP A 334 -6.79 15.89 4.06
C ASP A 334 -8.17 16.03 4.72
N LEU A 335 -8.92 17.09 4.41
CA LEU A 335 -10.30 17.29 4.86
C LEU A 335 -11.24 16.22 4.30
N ARG A 336 -11.11 15.89 3.02
CA ARG A 336 -11.90 14.79 2.41
C ARG A 336 -11.59 13.44 3.06
N SER A 337 -10.33 13.20 3.42
CA SER A 337 -9.90 11.98 4.12
C SER A 337 -10.49 11.91 5.53
N ALA A 338 -10.48 13.02 6.26
CA ALA A 338 -11.10 13.14 7.58
C ALA A 338 -12.64 12.97 7.53
N LYS A 339 -13.32 13.55 6.52
CA LYS A 339 -14.75 13.34 6.27
C LYS A 339 -15.06 11.87 5.99
N ASN A 340 -14.26 11.19 5.17
CA ASN A 340 -14.43 9.77 4.92
C ASN A 340 -14.23 8.90 6.18
N SER A 341 -13.29 9.29 7.06
CA SER A 341 -13.11 8.64 8.38
C SER A 341 -14.33 8.82 9.31
N LEU A 342 -14.98 9.98 9.25
CA LEU A 342 -16.27 10.20 9.94
C LEU A 342 -17.38 9.32 9.39
N GLU A 343 -17.46 9.15 8.07
CA GLU A 343 -18.43 8.25 7.44
C GLU A 343 -18.20 6.78 7.83
N GLN A 344 -16.94 6.34 7.96
CA GLN A 344 -16.61 5.01 8.51
C GLN A 344 -17.09 4.88 9.97
N SER A 345 -16.89 5.92 10.77
CA SER A 345 -17.37 5.96 12.16
C SER A 345 -18.90 5.89 12.25
N ASP A 346 -19.61 6.54 11.32
CA ASP A 346 -21.08 6.43 11.20
C ASP A 346 -21.55 5.02 10.82
N VAL A 347 -20.87 4.34 9.89
CA VAL A 347 -21.14 2.93 9.57
C VAL A 347 -21.02 2.06 10.82
N ASN A 348 -20.01 2.31 11.67
CA ASN A 348 -19.83 1.60 12.94
C ASN A 348 -20.97 1.90 13.94
N ILE A 349 -21.43 3.16 14.04
CA ILE A 349 -22.59 3.52 14.89
C ILE A 349 -23.84 2.78 14.42
N ARG A 350 -24.10 2.73 13.09
CA ARG A 350 -25.25 2.01 12.53
C ARG A 350 -25.19 0.52 12.87
N TYR A 351 -24.02 -0.10 12.76
CA TYR A 351 -23.80 -1.48 13.17
C TYR A 351 -24.08 -1.69 14.66
N PHE A 352 -23.49 -0.89 15.55
CA PHE A 352 -23.69 -1.07 17.00
C PHE A 352 -25.11 -0.72 17.46
N ARG A 353 -25.80 0.22 16.79
CA ARG A 353 -27.23 0.50 17.01
C ARG A 353 -28.07 -0.74 16.70
N ASN A 354 -27.71 -1.47 15.65
CA ASN A 354 -28.36 -2.73 15.28
C ASN A 354 -28.01 -3.87 16.26
N GLN A 355 -26.81 -3.90 16.84
CA GLN A 355 -26.40 -4.91 17.85
C GLN A 355 -27.08 -4.76 19.21
N VAL A 356 -27.69 -3.61 19.48
CA VAL A 356 -28.50 -3.38 20.70
C VAL A 356 -29.90 -3.98 20.58
N LEU A 357 -30.39 -4.23 19.36
CA LEU A 357 -31.69 -4.85 19.15
C LEU A 357 -31.71 -6.31 19.66
N PRO A 358 -32.87 -6.82 20.11
CA PRO A 358 -33.03 -8.24 20.42
C PRO A 358 -32.72 -9.12 19.20
N GLU A 359 -32.11 -10.27 19.45
CA GLU A 359 -31.93 -11.28 18.41
C GLU A 359 -33.23 -12.04 18.24
N VAL A 360 -33.77 -12.03 17.02
CA VAL A 360 -34.96 -12.80 16.66
C VAL A 360 -34.61 -13.52 15.37
N ASN A 361 -34.39 -14.83 15.45
CA ASN A 361 -34.01 -15.65 14.29
C ASN A 361 -35.11 -16.66 14.00
N ALA A 362 -35.62 -16.65 12.76
CA ALA A 362 -36.45 -17.71 12.23
C ALA A 362 -35.56 -18.82 11.67
N ASN A 363 -35.69 -20.03 12.19
CA ASN A 363 -34.92 -21.18 11.77
C ASN A 363 -35.86 -22.22 11.15
N PHE A 364 -35.48 -22.70 9.97
CA PHE A 364 -36.08 -23.83 9.30
C PHE A 364 -35.00 -24.89 9.15
N ASN A 365 -35.27 -26.10 9.62
CA ASN A 365 -34.36 -27.23 9.49
C ASN A 365 -35.12 -28.43 8.96
N TYR A 366 -34.67 -28.96 7.83
CA TYR A 366 -35.24 -30.10 7.15
C TYR A 366 -34.17 -31.17 7.05
N ILE A 367 -34.38 -32.29 7.72
CA ILE A 367 -33.46 -33.41 7.77
C ILE A 367 -34.19 -34.63 7.19
N THR A 368 -33.54 -35.32 6.28
CA THR A 368 -33.97 -36.66 5.89
C THR A 368 -32.82 -37.63 6.11
N THR A 369 -33.11 -38.70 6.84
CA THR A 369 -32.17 -39.75 7.18
C THR A 369 -32.63 -41.06 6.60
N ALA A 370 -31.71 -41.82 6.03
CA ALA A 370 -31.94 -43.21 5.69
C ALA A 370 -30.82 -44.06 6.26
N SER A 371 -31.19 -45.23 6.75
CA SER A 371 -30.25 -46.26 7.17
C SER A 371 -30.46 -47.51 6.32
N GLY A 372 -29.38 -48.26 6.13
CA GLY A 372 -29.39 -49.53 5.42
C GLY A 372 -28.15 -50.36 5.75
N GLY A 373 -27.81 -51.26 4.85
CA GLY A 373 -26.83 -52.31 5.08
C GLY A 373 -27.46 -53.68 5.20
N VAL A 374 -26.63 -54.66 5.53
CA VAL A 374 -27.08 -56.04 5.77
C VAL A 374 -27.58 -56.12 7.20
N GLN A 375 -28.89 -56.25 7.37
CA GLN A 375 -29.53 -56.48 8.66
C GLN A 375 -29.43 -57.95 9.02
N LEU A 376 -28.82 -58.25 10.16
CA LEU A 376 -28.68 -59.59 10.72
C LEU A 376 -29.76 -59.84 11.76
N SER A 377 -30.30 -61.06 11.83
CA SER A 377 -31.29 -61.47 12.85
C SER A 377 -30.77 -61.16 14.26
N PRO A 378 -31.57 -60.61 15.20
CA PRO A 378 -31.13 -60.34 16.56
C PRO A 378 -30.48 -61.57 17.21
N VAL A 379 -29.46 -61.34 18.04
CA VAL A 379 -28.83 -62.40 18.83
C VAL A 379 -29.80 -62.87 19.90
N ASN A 380 -29.95 -64.19 20.06
CA ASN A 380 -30.73 -64.76 21.17
C ASN A 380 -29.95 -64.53 22.49
N ILE A 381 -30.33 -63.48 23.21
CA ILE A 381 -29.67 -63.05 24.45
C ILE A 381 -29.74 -64.14 25.52
N ALA A 382 -30.85 -64.88 25.60
CA ALA A 382 -31.01 -65.96 26.57
C ALA A 382 -30.03 -67.11 26.31
N ALA A 383 -29.83 -67.47 25.04
CA ALA A 383 -28.84 -68.46 24.63
C ALA A 383 -27.40 -67.96 24.88
N ALA A 384 -27.12 -66.69 24.55
CA ALA A 384 -25.81 -66.06 24.79
C ALA A 384 -25.46 -65.95 26.29
N SER A 385 -26.43 -65.61 27.15
CA SER A 385 -26.25 -65.53 28.61
C SER A 385 -26.14 -66.90 29.28
N ALA A 386 -26.65 -67.96 28.65
CA ALA A 386 -26.55 -69.33 29.11
C ALA A 386 -25.28 -70.05 28.61
N GLY A 387 -24.38 -69.34 27.91
CA GLY A 387 -23.14 -69.91 27.36
C GLY A 387 -23.36 -70.90 26.21
N LEU A 388 -24.56 -70.92 25.61
CA LEU A 388 -24.86 -71.76 24.46
C LEU A 388 -24.25 -71.16 23.18
N PRO A 389 -23.81 -71.98 22.20
CA PRO A 389 -23.32 -71.48 20.93
C PRO A 389 -24.36 -70.59 20.26
N ILE A 390 -23.97 -69.36 19.93
CA ILE A 390 -24.78 -68.46 19.11
C ILE A 390 -24.66 -68.98 17.67
N GLY A 391 -25.73 -69.57 17.13
CA GLY A 391 -25.74 -70.06 15.74
C GLY A 391 -25.59 -68.95 14.70
N ASP A 392 -25.39 -69.34 13.44
CA ASP A 392 -25.22 -68.39 12.32
C ASP A 392 -26.42 -67.44 12.21
N ARG A 393 -26.15 -66.14 12.15
CA ARG A 393 -27.18 -65.10 12.02
C ARG A 393 -27.65 -65.05 10.56
N SER A 394 -28.95 -65.25 10.33
CA SER A 394 -29.54 -65.08 9.00
C SER A 394 -29.64 -63.59 8.60
N ILE A 395 -29.53 -63.33 7.30
CA ILE A 395 -29.74 -62.00 6.71
C ILE A 395 -31.25 -61.77 6.61
N VAL A 396 -31.75 -60.75 7.31
CA VAL A 396 -33.17 -60.36 7.34
C VAL A 396 -33.48 -59.41 6.19
N SER A 397 -32.57 -58.48 5.88
CA SER A 397 -32.69 -57.58 4.74
C SER A 397 -31.31 -57.10 4.30
N ASP A 398 -31.12 -56.85 3.01
CA ASP A 398 -29.93 -56.21 2.47
C ASP A 398 -30.33 -54.96 1.69
N ARG A 399 -29.87 -53.79 2.15
CA ARG A 399 -30.09 -52.50 1.49
C ARG A 399 -28.75 -51.87 1.15
N GLY A 400 -28.38 -51.88 -0.12
CA GLY A 400 -27.15 -51.27 -0.60
C GLY A 400 -27.17 -49.73 -0.58
N PHE A 401 -25.99 -49.12 -0.73
CA PHE A 401 -25.81 -47.65 -0.68
C PHE A 401 -26.73 -46.89 -1.64
N GLY A 402 -26.95 -47.38 -2.86
CA GLY A 402 -27.84 -46.72 -3.84
C GLY A 402 -29.29 -46.62 -3.37
N SER A 403 -29.78 -47.64 -2.66
CA SER A 403 -31.14 -47.60 -2.07
C SER A 403 -31.24 -46.62 -0.91
N VAL A 404 -30.22 -46.57 -0.05
CA VAL A 404 -30.14 -45.62 1.07
C VAL A 404 -30.05 -44.18 0.57
N LEU A 405 -29.25 -43.95 -0.47
CA LEU A 405 -29.15 -42.64 -1.11
C LEU A 405 -30.46 -42.25 -1.81
N GLY A 406 -31.11 -43.20 -2.50
CA GLY A 406 -32.42 -43.00 -3.11
C GLY A 406 -33.50 -42.62 -2.11
N ASP A 407 -33.52 -43.26 -0.93
CA ASP A 407 -34.47 -42.94 0.15
C ASP A 407 -34.25 -41.53 0.73
N VAL A 408 -32.99 -41.08 0.86
CA VAL A 408 -32.66 -39.71 1.30
C VAL A 408 -33.06 -38.68 0.25
N LEU A 409 -32.70 -38.91 -1.02
CA LEU A 409 -33.05 -37.98 -2.10
C LEU A 409 -34.54 -37.97 -2.42
N GLY A 410 -35.22 -39.10 -2.21
CA GLY A 410 -36.67 -39.28 -2.33
C GLY A 410 -37.45 -38.87 -1.09
N ALA A 411 -36.79 -38.35 -0.04
CA ALA A 411 -37.41 -37.90 1.20
C ALA A 411 -38.30 -38.96 1.88
N ALA A 412 -37.86 -40.23 1.92
CA ALA A 412 -38.64 -41.34 2.46
C ALA A 412 -38.94 -41.19 3.96
N TYR A 413 -38.00 -40.60 4.72
CA TYR A 413 -38.15 -40.31 6.15
C TYR A 413 -37.79 -38.84 6.42
N PRO A 414 -38.71 -37.90 6.17
CA PRO A 414 -38.47 -36.48 6.37
C PRO A 414 -38.78 -36.07 7.80
N ASN A 415 -37.92 -35.21 8.37
CA ASN A 415 -38.13 -34.54 9.64
C ASN A 415 -37.90 -33.04 9.41
N TRP A 416 -38.88 -32.22 9.80
CA TRP A 416 -38.77 -30.78 9.65
C TRP A 416 -39.14 -30.08 10.95
N THR A 417 -38.38 -29.04 11.27
CA THR A 417 -38.63 -28.19 12.42
C THR A 417 -38.61 -26.73 11.99
N VAL A 418 -39.57 -25.97 12.49
CA VAL A 418 -39.63 -24.52 12.36
C VAL A 418 -39.60 -23.94 13.76
N GLY A 419 -38.63 -23.07 14.03
CA GLY A 419 -38.44 -22.48 15.34
C GLY A 419 -38.14 -21.00 15.25
N LEU A 420 -38.71 -20.23 16.17
CA LEU A 420 -38.34 -18.83 16.39
C LEU A 420 -37.45 -18.78 17.63
N GLN A 421 -36.19 -18.37 17.47
CA GLN A 421 -35.29 -18.14 18.60
C GLN A 421 -35.26 -16.66 18.93
N ILE A 422 -35.61 -16.30 20.16
CA ILE A 422 -35.55 -14.93 20.67
C ILE A 422 -34.49 -14.88 21.78
N ALA A 423 -33.51 -13.99 21.66
CA ALA A 423 -32.53 -13.72 22.71
C ALA A 423 -32.49 -12.21 23.01
N TYR A 424 -32.85 -11.86 24.25
CA TYR A 424 -32.84 -10.49 24.74
C TYR A 424 -31.60 -10.26 25.63
N PRO A 425 -30.69 -9.35 25.26
CA PRO A 425 -29.58 -8.99 26.13
C PRO A 425 -30.11 -8.17 27.33
N LEU A 426 -30.24 -8.78 28.51
CA LEU A 426 -30.61 -8.10 29.74
C LEU A 426 -29.39 -7.44 30.41
N GLY A 427 -29.55 -6.22 30.94
CA GLY A 427 -28.53 -5.49 31.69
C GLY A 427 -27.65 -4.54 30.85
N ALA A 428 -26.57 -4.01 31.45
CA ALA A 428 -25.56 -3.18 30.79
C ALA A 428 -24.73 -4.05 29.82
N SER A 429 -25.35 -4.49 28.74
CA SER A 429 -24.73 -5.38 27.78
C SER A 429 -23.52 -4.71 27.12
N THR A 430 -22.56 -5.53 26.73
CA THR A 430 -21.40 -5.11 25.93
C THR A 430 -21.83 -4.35 24.67
N SER A 431 -22.99 -4.66 24.07
CA SER A 431 -23.52 -3.93 22.91
C SER A 431 -23.90 -2.47 23.20
N HIS A 432 -24.44 -2.16 24.39
CA HIS A 432 -24.71 -0.77 24.79
C HIS A 432 -23.42 0.01 25.02
N ALA A 433 -22.44 -0.59 25.71
CA ALA A 433 -21.13 0.01 25.92
C ALA A 433 -20.39 0.28 24.60
N ASN A 434 -20.45 -0.66 23.66
CA ASN A 434 -19.86 -0.50 22.33
C ASN A 434 -20.52 0.62 21.52
N LEU A 435 -21.85 0.75 21.59
CA LEU A 435 -22.57 1.87 20.96
C LEU A 435 -22.18 3.22 21.57
N ALA A 436 -22.09 3.30 22.90
CA ALA A 436 -21.67 4.53 23.59
C ALA A 436 -20.24 4.92 23.18
N ARG A 437 -19.31 3.95 23.14
CA ARG A 437 -17.94 4.16 22.66
C ARG A 437 -17.91 4.66 21.22
N ALA A 438 -18.68 4.05 20.31
CA ALA A 438 -18.71 4.44 18.91
C ALA A 438 -19.24 5.88 18.72
N LYS A 439 -20.22 6.31 19.53
CA LYS A 439 -20.70 7.69 19.54
C LYS A 439 -19.62 8.68 20.01
N LEU A 440 -18.93 8.37 21.11
CA LEU A 440 -17.83 9.22 21.61
C LEU A 440 -16.67 9.31 20.60
N GLN A 441 -16.34 8.21 19.92
CA GLN A 441 -15.34 8.21 18.85
C GLN A 441 -15.76 9.09 17.66
N TYR A 442 -17.04 9.09 17.29
CA TYR A 442 -17.57 9.98 16.26
C TYR A 442 -17.50 11.46 16.69
N GLU A 443 -17.89 11.79 17.91
CA GLU A 443 -17.77 13.16 18.45
C GLU A 443 -16.31 13.64 18.49
N GLN A 444 -15.38 12.75 18.89
CA GLN A 444 -13.95 13.03 18.84
C GLN A 444 -13.47 13.30 17.42
N ALA A 445 -13.81 12.45 16.46
CA ALA A 445 -13.46 12.61 15.05
C ALA A 445 -14.07 13.88 14.44
N GLN A 446 -15.27 14.26 14.87
CA GLN A 446 -15.93 15.48 14.40
C GLN A 446 -15.21 16.73 14.92
N THR A 447 -14.76 16.69 16.18
CA THR A 447 -13.96 17.76 16.78
C THR A 447 -12.59 17.86 16.10
N GLN A 448 -11.96 16.73 15.77
CA GLN A 448 -10.72 16.69 14.99
C GLN A 448 -10.90 17.29 13.59
N LEU A 449 -12.02 17.02 12.90
CA LEU A 449 -12.33 17.65 11.61
C LEU A 449 -12.42 19.17 11.75
N LYS A 450 -13.15 19.68 12.76
CA LYS A 450 -13.24 21.14 13.01
C LYS A 450 -11.87 21.77 13.29
N ALA A 451 -11.03 21.10 14.07
CA ALA A 451 -9.67 21.55 14.33
C ALA A 451 -8.82 21.56 13.05
N LEU A 452 -8.97 20.54 12.19
CA LEU A 452 -8.31 20.48 10.88
C LEU A 452 -8.80 21.60 9.95
N GLU A 453 -10.10 21.88 9.88
CA GLU A 453 -10.66 23.00 9.11
C GLU A 453 -10.05 24.35 9.53
N MET A 454 -9.95 24.59 10.85
CA MET A 454 -9.28 25.77 11.39
C MET A 454 -7.78 25.80 11.02
N GLY A 455 -7.09 24.67 11.12
CA GLY A 455 -5.69 24.53 10.72
C GLY A 455 -5.47 24.81 9.23
N VAL A 456 -6.35 24.32 8.36
CA VAL A 456 -6.32 24.58 6.92
C VAL A 456 -6.52 26.07 6.64
N ALA A 457 -7.50 26.70 7.28
CA ALA A 457 -7.77 28.13 7.10
C ALA A 457 -6.57 28.99 7.52
N THR A 458 -5.93 28.68 8.64
CA THR A 458 -4.74 29.41 9.10
C THR A 458 -3.52 29.20 8.20
N GLN A 459 -3.29 27.97 7.71
CA GLN A 459 -2.23 27.67 6.75
C GLN A 459 -2.41 28.43 5.42
N VAL A 460 -3.62 28.41 4.85
CA VAL A 460 -3.90 29.11 3.58
C VAL A 460 -3.73 30.61 3.74
N ARG A 461 -4.20 31.18 4.86
CA ARG A 461 -3.98 32.60 5.19
C ARG A 461 -2.50 32.95 5.37
N ALA A 462 -1.71 32.07 5.96
CA ALA A 462 -0.26 32.27 6.09
C ALA A 462 0.42 32.25 4.71
N VAL A 463 0.10 31.27 3.85
CA VAL A 463 0.63 31.20 2.49
C VAL A 463 0.22 32.42 1.66
N GLY A 464 -1.05 32.84 1.72
CA GLY A 464 -1.52 34.05 1.04
C GLY A 464 -0.74 35.31 1.44
N ARG A 465 -0.51 35.50 2.76
CA ARG A 465 0.34 36.61 3.26
C ARG A 465 1.80 36.48 2.83
N ASN A 466 2.34 35.27 2.79
CA ASN A 466 3.71 35.03 2.34
C ASN A 466 3.89 35.35 0.86
N VAL A 467 2.91 35.04 -0.01
CA VAL A 467 2.99 35.41 -1.43
C VAL A 467 2.98 36.94 -1.59
N GLN A 468 2.09 37.64 -0.90
CA GLN A 468 2.08 39.11 -0.92
C GLN A 468 3.39 39.71 -0.39
N THR A 469 3.95 39.12 0.66
CA THR A 469 5.23 39.54 1.25
C THR A 469 6.38 39.28 0.29
N ASN A 470 6.44 38.10 -0.33
CA ASN A 470 7.46 37.74 -1.31
C ASN A 470 7.40 38.63 -2.54
N LEU A 471 6.20 39.01 -3.01
CA LEU A 471 6.03 39.97 -4.10
C LEU A 471 6.66 41.33 -3.75
N LYS A 472 6.39 41.87 -2.55
CA LYS A 472 7.02 43.12 -2.08
C LYS A 472 8.53 42.99 -1.90
N ARG A 473 9.01 41.81 -1.46
CA ARG A 473 10.45 41.52 -1.34
C ARG A 473 11.14 41.52 -2.70
N VAL A 474 10.54 40.89 -3.72
CA VAL A 474 11.07 40.90 -5.10
C VAL A 474 11.09 42.32 -5.66
N GLN A 475 10.01 43.09 -5.49
CA GLN A 475 9.98 44.51 -5.91
C GLN A 475 11.09 45.32 -5.24
N SER A 476 11.33 45.10 -3.94
CA SER A 476 12.37 45.79 -3.18
C SER A 476 13.78 45.33 -3.58
N ALA A 477 13.96 44.04 -3.83
CA ALA A 477 15.22 43.46 -4.31
C ALA A 477 15.58 43.97 -5.71
N ARG A 478 14.60 44.05 -6.61
CA ARG A 478 14.76 44.64 -7.95
C ARG A 478 15.17 46.11 -7.89
N ALA A 479 14.50 46.91 -7.06
CA ALA A 479 14.89 48.32 -6.86
C ALA A 479 16.31 48.43 -6.27
N SER A 480 16.67 47.55 -5.32
CA SER A 480 18.03 47.48 -4.78
C SER A 480 19.06 47.16 -5.86
N ARG A 481 18.79 46.16 -6.72
CA ARG A 481 19.67 45.79 -7.83
C ARG A 481 19.86 46.95 -8.81
N GLU A 482 18.79 47.63 -9.21
CA GLU A 482 18.85 48.80 -10.11
C GLU A 482 19.66 49.96 -9.49
N LEU A 483 19.54 50.19 -8.18
CA LEU A 483 20.33 51.21 -7.47
C LEU A 483 21.81 50.82 -7.34
N GLN A 484 22.12 49.55 -7.07
CA GLN A 484 23.50 49.07 -7.03
C GLN A 484 24.16 49.11 -8.42
N GLU A 485 23.39 48.87 -9.48
CA GLU A 485 23.85 48.99 -10.86
C GLU A 485 24.23 50.43 -11.20
N LYS A 486 23.41 51.41 -10.80
CA LYS A 486 23.75 52.84 -10.92
C LYS A 486 24.94 53.26 -10.06
N LYS A 487 25.06 52.71 -8.85
CA LYS A 487 26.20 52.97 -7.95
C LYS A 487 27.50 52.46 -8.57
N LEU A 488 27.47 51.26 -9.15
CA LEU A 488 28.60 50.70 -9.87
C LEU A 488 29.03 51.61 -11.02
N GLU A 489 28.09 52.00 -11.89
CA GLU A 489 28.38 52.89 -13.02
C GLU A 489 28.97 54.24 -12.57
N ALA A 490 28.49 54.79 -11.45
CA ALA A 490 29.01 56.02 -10.89
C ALA A 490 30.45 55.86 -10.34
N GLU A 491 30.76 54.76 -9.64
CA GLU A 491 32.10 54.49 -9.15
C GLU A 491 33.08 54.19 -10.28
N GLU A 492 32.67 53.48 -11.33
CA GLU A 492 33.48 53.26 -12.54
C GLU A 492 33.84 54.59 -13.22
N LYS A 493 32.86 55.51 -13.35
CA LYS A 493 33.12 56.87 -13.87
C LYS A 493 34.09 57.64 -12.99
N LYS A 494 33.92 57.63 -11.66
CA LYS A 494 34.85 58.31 -10.74
C LYS A 494 36.26 57.72 -10.79
N LEU A 495 36.38 56.40 -10.93
CA LEU A 495 37.68 55.72 -11.07
C LEU A 495 38.36 56.15 -12.38
N SER A 496 37.61 56.21 -13.49
CA SER A 496 38.14 56.67 -14.79
C SER A 496 38.62 58.13 -14.75
N ALA A 497 38.02 58.95 -13.89
CA ALA A 497 38.41 60.34 -13.65
C ALA A 497 39.48 60.50 -12.54
N GLY A 498 39.99 59.41 -11.96
CA GLY A 498 41.01 59.42 -10.90
C GLY A 498 40.51 59.83 -9.51
N MET A 499 39.20 59.95 -9.30
CA MET A 499 38.59 60.44 -8.05
C MET A 499 38.13 59.32 -7.10
N SER A 500 38.27 58.05 -7.48
CA SER A 500 37.90 56.89 -6.66
C SER A 500 39.03 55.87 -6.63
N GLN A 501 39.06 55.03 -5.60
CA GLN A 501 40.00 53.93 -5.46
C GLN A 501 39.40 52.66 -6.04
N SER A 502 40.23 51.77 -6.60
CA SER A 502 39.78 50.52 -7.21
C SER A 502 39.01 49.61 -6.21
N PHE A 503 39.28 49.76 -4.92
CA PHE A 503 38.54 49.10 -3.84
C PHE A 503 37.04 49.43 -3.83
N PHE A 504 36.65 50.69 -4.07
CA PHE A 504 35.24 51.11 -4.02
C PHE A 504 34.42 50.59 -5.20
N VAL A 505 35.02 50.54 -6.39
CA VAL A 505 34.41 49.91 -7.57
C VAL A 505 34.19 48.43 -7.30
N PHE A 506 35.20 47.73 -6.78
CA PHE A 506 35.08 46.32 -6.42
C PHE A 506 34.00 46.06 -5.36
N GLN A 507 33.94 46.90 -4.31
CA GLN A 507 32.88 46.81 -3.32
C GLN A 507 31.49 46.98 -3.95
N ALA A 508 31.32 47.96 -4.85
CA ALA A 508 30.06 48.15 -5.57
C ALA A 508 29.71 46.96 -6.49
N GLN A 509 30.71 46.33 -7.12
CA GLN A 509 30.52 45.13 -7.94
C GLN A 509 30.07 43.93 -7.11
N ARG A 510 30.69 43.71 -5.95
CA ARG A 510 30.28 42.66 -5.00
C ARG A 510 28.87 42.92 -4.49
N ASP A 511 28.55 44.15 -4.11
CA ASP A 511 27.21 44.55 -3.65
C ASP A 511 26.15 44.30 -4.75
N LEU A 512 26.47 44.58 -6.02
CA LEU A 512 25.60 44.28 -7.16
C LEU A 512 25.43 42.77 -7.40
N ALA A 513 26.51 41.99 -7.31
CA ALA A 513 26.45 40.53 -7.45
C ALA A 513 25.55 39.90 -6.39
N VAL A 514 25.68 40.33 -5.13
CA VAL A 514 24.80 39.92 -4.03
C VAL A 514 23.36 40.36 -4.28
N ALA A 515 23.13 41.60 -4.72
CA ALA A 515 21.79 42.10 -4.99
C ALA A 515 21.09 41.33 -6.14
N ARG A 516 21.83 40.91 -7.17
CA ARG A 516 21.31 40.05 -8.24
C ARG A 516 20.89 38.68 -7.72
N VAL A 517 21.71 38.04 -6.89
CA VAL A 517 21.36 36.74 -6.29
C VAL A 517 20.14 36.85 -5.36
N VAL A 518 19.95 37.97 -4.67
CA VAL A 518 18.78 38.22 -3.80
C VAL A 518 17.49 38.50 -4.60
N GLU A 519 17.60 39.01 -5.83
CA GLU A 519 16.47 39.26 -6.74
C GLU A 519 15.92 37.97 -7.35
N ILE A 520 16.81 37.02 -7.68
CA ILE A 520 16.50 35.69 -8.25
C ILE A 520 15.85 34.82 -7.16
#